data_AF-A0A095VBE2-F1
#
_entry.id   AF-A0A095VBE2-F1
#
_cell.length_a   1.000
_cell.length_b   1.000
_cell.length_c   1.000
_cell.angle_alpha   90.00
_cell.angle_beta   90.00
_cell.angle_gamma   90.00
#
_symmetry.space_group_name_H-M   'P 1'
#
loop_
_entity.id
_entity.type
_entity.pdbx_description
1 polymer ?
#
loop_
_entity_poly.entity_id
_entity_poly.type
_entity_poly.pdbx_seq_one_letter_code
_entity_poly.pdbx_strand_id
1 'polypeptide(L)'
;GNYTVSANASTTASIAARQLTGALGALDKVYDGLTAASVTGAGSLNVVSGDELSVSGSFADRNVGNGKAVAYALSGADAGNYVLGSGVALGAASITPRTITGAITAAGKVYDGTLAASTGGTLSGVLLGDVVSLSTTGVFADKNVGSGKTVTVGGALSGLDAGNYALSVNGTATADITPKTITGALTAASKVYDGTLTAITTGTLSGVVLGDAVAINGTGLFADKNVGAGKAVAVGATLTGLDAGNYLLVANSTAQADITPKALTGAITAAGKTYDGTTAATTSGQLSGVVAGDLVALSTAGVFA
;
A
#
# COMPACT_ATOMS: atom_id res chain seq x y z
N GLY A 1 -84.14 -9.71 77.02
CA GLY A 1 -83.02 -8.85 76.56
C GLY A 1 -81.81 -9.74 76.40
N ASN A 2 -81.64 -10.51 75.33
CA ASN A 2 -81.70 -10.24 73.88
C ASN A 2 -80.34 -9.92 73.23
N TYR A 3 -79.19 -10.34 73.77
CA TYR A 3 -77.96 -10.32 72.97
C TYR A 3 -77.01 -11.49 73.31
N THR A 4 -76.63 -12.24 72.28
CA THR A 4 -75.41 -13.06 72.23
C THR A 4 -74.44 -12.35 71.29
N VAL A 5 -73.20 -12.14 71.74
CA VAL A 5 -72.12 -11.66 70.86
C VAL A 5 -71.51 -12.86 70.16
N SER A 6 -71.70 -12.94 68.85
CA SER A 6 -70.92 -13.81 67.97
C SER A 6 -69.60 -13.11 67.66
N ALA A 7 -68.50 -13.56 68.26
CA ALA A 7 -67.17 -13.13 67.84
C ALA A 7 -66.94 -13.59 66.39
N ASN A 8 -66.60 -12.65 65.51
CA ASN A 8 -66.20 -12.97 64.14
C ASN A 8 -64.96 -13.89 64.20
N ALA A 9 -65.11 -15.15 63.81
CA ALA A 9 -64.10 -16.19 64.02
C ALA A 9 -62.89 -16.11 63.09
N SER A 10 -62.85 -15.13 62.18
CA SER A 10 -61.66 -14.76 61.40
C SER A 10 -61.99 -13.50 60.61
N THR A 11 -61.29 -12.40 60.91
CA THR A 11 -61.16 -11.30 59.95
C THR A 11 -59.78 -11.43 59.33
N THR A 12 -59.71 -11.88 58.07
CA THR A 12 -58.50 -11.73 57.26
C THR A 12 -58.35 -10.25 56.93
N ALA A 13 -57.40 -9.57 57.57
CA ALA A 13 -56.94 -8.25 57.14
C ALA A 13 -55.80 -8.43 56.13
N SER A 14 -55.88 -7.77 54.98
CA SER A 14 -54.75 -7.68 54.06
C SER A 14 -53.90 -6.48 54.43
N ILE A 15 -52.58 -6.68 54.51
CA ILE A 15 -51.61 -5.59 54.58
C ILE A 15 -51.07 -5.42 53.17
N ALA A 16 -51.28 -4.24 52.59
CA ALA A 16 -50.71 -3.91 51.29
C ALA A 16 -49.21 -3.61 51.40
N ALA A 17 -48.45 -3.95 50.37
CA ALA A 17 -47.04 -3.57 50.27
C ALA A 17 -46.89 -2.04 50.31
N ARG A 18 -45.86 -1.57 51.02
CA ARG A 18 -45.57 -0.15 51.17
C ARG A 18 -45.12 0.44 49.82
N GLN A 19 -45.75 1.55 49.46
CA GLN A 19 -45.34 2.32 48.28
C GLN A 19 -44.05 3.09 48.58
N LEU A 20 -42.99 2.75 47.85
CA LEU A 20 -41.73 3.49 47.90
C LEU A 20 -41.90 4.85 47.20
N THR A 21 -41.30 5.88 47.78
CA THR A 21 -41.24 7.24 47.24
C THR A 21 -39.79 7.70 47.13
N GLY A 22 -39.49 8.55 46.15
CA GLY A 22 -38.15 9.07 45.92
C GLY A 22 -37.81 9.08 44.43
N ALA A 23 -36.51 9.01 44.12
CA ALA A 23 -36.01 8.89 42.76
C ALA A 23 -34.92 7.83 42.70
N LEU A 24 -34.97 6.99 41.68
CA LEU A 24 -33.90 6.06 41.33
C LEU A 24 -33.22 6.57 40.07
N GLY A 25 -31.89 6.58 40.08
CA GLY A 25 -31.09 6.88 38.91
C GLY A 25 -30.17 5.72 38.56
N ALA A 26 -29.47 5.87 37.45
CA ALA A 26 -28.38 4.99 37.07
C ALA A 26 -27.20 5.81 36.57
N LEU A 27 -25.99 5.30 36.75
CA LEU A 27 -24.78 5.92 36.21
C LEU A 27 -24.55 5.44 34.77
N ASP A 28 -24.05 6.36 33.95
CA ASP A 28 -23.47 6.02 32.65
C ASP A 28 -22.31 5.04 32.84
N LYS A 29 -22.13 4.13 31.88
CA LYS A 29 -21.01 3.19 31.89
C LYS A 29 -20.35 3.05 30.53
N VAL A 30 -19.10 2.60 30.53
CA VAL A 30 -18.43 2.13 29.32
C VAL A 30 -18.89 0.71 29.03
N TYR A 31 -19.01 0.36 27.76
CA TYR A 31 -19.38 -0.97 27.32
C TYR A 31 -18.45 -2.04 27.92
N ASP A 32 -19.06 -2.96 28.68
CA ASP A 32 -18.43 -4.05 29.43
C ASP A 32 -19.01 -5.43 29.05
N GLY A 33 -19.89 -5.48 28.05
CA GLY A 33 -20.55 -6.70 27.59
C GLY A 33 -21.75 -7.15 28.43
N LEU A 34 -22.14 -6.41 29.48
CA LEU A 34 -23.21 -6.79 30.41
C LEU A 34 -24.37 -5.79 30.39
N THR A 35 -25.58 -6.24 30.74
CA THR A 35 -26.76 -5.38 30.87
C THR A 35 -26.90 -4.71 32.24
N ALA A 36 -26.10 -5.11 33.23
CA ALA A 36 -26.18 -4.56 34.58
C ALA A 36 -25.89 -3.04 34.60
N ALA A 37 -26.70 -2.30 35.34
CA ALA A 37 -26.57 -0.86 35.57
C ALA A 37 -26.24 -0.57 37.04
N SER A 38 -25.44 0.46 37.28
CA SER A 38 -25.14 0.94 38.63
C SER A 38 -26.23 1.89 39.11
N VAL A 39 -27.06 1.45 40.05
CA VAL A 39 -28.18 2.22 40.60
C VAL A 39 -27.72 3.32 41.55
N THR A 40 -28.37 4.49 41.50
CA THR A 40 -28.23 5.60 42.43
C THR A 40 -29.58 5.96 43.05
N GLY A 41 -29.57 6.65 44.20
CA GLY A 41 -30.80 7.10 44.87
C GLY A 41 -31.53 6.04 45.70
N ALA A 42 -31.10 4.77 45.67
CA ALA A 42 -31.72 3.69 46.45
C ALA A 42 -31.74 3.96 47.96
N GLY A 43 -30.69 4.59 48.51
CA GLY A 43 -30.62 4.96 49.92
C GLY A 43 -31.55 6.12 50.33
N SER A 44 -32.15 6.83 49.37
CA SER A 44 -33.11 7.92 49.63
C SER A 44 -34.56 7.43 49.64
N LEU A 45 -34.79 6.13 49.41
CA LEU A 45 -36.10 5.53 49.49
C LEU A 45 -36.57 5.47 50.96
N ASN A 46 -37.87 5.61 51.16
CA ASN A 46 -38.52 5.62 52.47
C ASN A 46 -38.66 4.19 53.05
N VAL A 47 -37.59 3.40 53.06
CA VAL A 47 -37.54 2.05 53.64
C VAL A 47 -37.70 2.12 55.16
N VAL A 48 -38.41 1.17 55.76
CA VAL A 48 -38.55 1.07 57.21
C VAL A 48 -37.19 0.72 57.82
N SER A 49 -36.84 1.37 58.93
CA SER A 49 -35.58 1.09 59.63
C SER A 49 -35.53 -0.35 60.12
N GLY A 50 -34.49 -1.08 59.71
CA GLY A 50 -34.29 -2.49 60.07
C GLY A 50 -34.64 -3.47 58.95
N ASP A 51 -35.37 -3.04 57.92
CA ASP A 51 -35.72 -3.88 56.77
C ASP A 51 -34.53 -4.01 55.80
N GLU A 52 -34.33 -5.20 55.26
CA GLU A 52 -33.33 -5.50 54.25
C GLU A 52 -33.93 -5.37 52.84
N LEU A 53 -33.66 -4.23 52.19
CA LEU A 53 -34.04 -3.93 50.82
C LEU A 53 -32.83 -3.52 49.98
N SER A 54 -32.67 -4.14 48.83
CA SER A 54 -31.68 -3.83 47.80
C SER A 54 -32.36 -3.50 46.48
N VAL A 55 -31.75 -2.60 45.71
CA VAL A 55 -32.24 -2.21 44.37
C VAL A 55 -31.17 -2.53 43.34
N SER A 56 -31.53 -3.28 42.31
CA SER A 56 -30.69 -3.55 41.13
C SER A 56 -31.25 -2.85 39.90
N GLY A 57 -30.37 -2.61 38.92
CA GLY A 57 -30.70 -1.96 37.66
C GLY A 57 -30.20 -2.78 36.48
N SER A 58 -30.98 -2.83 35.40
CA SER A 58 -30.56 -3.44 34.13
C SER A 58 -31.04 -2.63 32.93
N PHE A 59 -30.15 -2.48 31.95
CA PHE A 59 -30.52 -2.09 30.60
C PHE A 59 -31.29 -3.22 29.90
N ALA A 60 -32.09 -2.89 28.89
CA ALA A 60 -32.79 -3.88 28.07
C ALA A 60 -31.83 -4.73 27.21
N ASP A 61 -30.71 -4.12 26.81
CA ASP A 61 -29.65 -4.73 26.03
C ASP A 61 -28.30 -4.13 26.42
N ARG A 62 -27.23 -4.84 26.08
CA ARG A 62 -25.85 -4.44 26.42
C ARG A 62 -25.26 -3.39 25.47
N ASN A 63 -25.93 -3.05 24.38
CA ASN A 63 -25.32 -2.25 23.31
C ASN A 63 -25.24 -0.78 23.68
N VAL A 64 -24.23 -0.12 23.12
CA VAL A 64 -24.02 1.32 23.20
C VAL A 64 -25.28 2.09 22.84
N GLY A 65 -25.55 3.14 23.60
CA GLY A 65 -26.69 4.02 23.37
C GLY A 65 -26.77 5.10 24.45
N ASN A 66 -27.32 6.25 24.08
CA ASN A 66 -27.47 7.39 24.98
C ASN A 66 -28.85 7.37 25.64
N GLY A 67 -28.91 7.70 26.93
CA GLY A 67 -30.17 7.85 27.66
C GLY A 67 -31.05 6.59 27.63
N LYS A 68 -30.44 5.40 27.68
CA LYS A 68 -31.15 4.12 27.72
C LYS A 68 -31.96 4.03 29.00
N ALA A 69 -33.21 3.57 28.86
CA ALA A 69 -34.05 3.25 29.99
C ALA A 69 -33.40 2.14 30.85
N VAL A 70 -33.53 2.28 32.17
CA VAL A 70 -33.06 1.29 33.15
C VAL A 70 -34.27 0.69 33.85
N ALA A 71 -34.38 -0.62 33.81
CA ALA A 71 -35.34 -1.37 34.63
C ALA A 71 -34.78 -1.53 36.03
N TYR A 72 -35.58 -1.22 37.05
CA TYR A 72 -35.19 -1.36 38.46
C TYR A 72 -35.94 -2.51 39.10
N ALA A 73 -35.25 -3.32 39.88
CA ALA A 73 -35.83 -4.44 40.60
C ALA A 73 -35.48 -4.38 42.09
N LEU A 74 -36.47 -4.69 42.93
CA LEU A 74 -36.30 -4.81 44.38
C LEU A 74 -35.88 -6.24 44.72
N SER A 75 -34.98 -6.36 45.70
CA SER A 75 -34.46 -7.64 46.21
C SER A 75 -34.08 -7.48 47.69
N GLY A 76 -33.69 -8.56 48.37
CA GLY A 76 -33.47 -8.58 49.82
C GLY A 76 -34.60 -9.30 50.56
N ALA A 77 -34.37 -9.63 51.84
CA ALA A 77 -35.30 -10.43 52.64
C ALA A 77 -36.69 -9.79 52.77
N ASP A 78 -36.74 -8.46 52.83
CA ASP A 78 -37.98 -7.71 53.04
C ASP A 78 -38.57 -7.13 51.75
N ALA A 79 -38.04 -7.46 50.56
CA ALA A 79 -38.46 -6.87 49.29
C ALA A 79 -39.95 -7.05 48.98
N GLY A 80 -40.55 -8.17 49.40
CA GLY A 80 -41.99 -8.44 49.22
C GLY A 80 -42.89 -7.46 49.98
N ASN A 81 -42.37 -6.75 50.97
CA ASN A 81 -43.11 -5.74 51.72
C ASN A 81 -43.20 -4.40 50.99
N TYR A 82 -42.57 -4.26 49.83
CA TYR A 82 -42.42 -3.00 49.11
C TYR A 82 -42.82 -3.11 47.64
N VAL A 83 -43.32 -2.01 47.11
CA VAL A 83 -43.53 -1.80 45.67
C VAL A 83 -42.98 -0.44 45.26
N LEU A 84 -42.42 -0.35 44.07
CA LEU A 84 -42.03 0.95 43.50
C LEU A 84 -43.31 1.76 43.22
N GLY A 85 -43.46 2.89 43.90
CA GLY A 85 -44.64 3.75 43.72
C GLY A 85 -44.69 4.39 42.33
N SER A 86 -45.91 4.68 41.86
CA SER A 86 -46.13 5.37 40.58
C SER A 86 -45.54 6.78 40.52
N GLY A 87 -45.17 7.36 41.67
CA GLY A 87 -44.46 8.64 41.78
C GLY A 87 -42.94 8.54 41.87
N VAL A 88 -42.35 7.33 41.79
CA VAL A 88 -40.89 7.18 41.78
C VAL A 88 -40.37 7.57 40.40
N ALA A 89 -39.56 8.62 40.33
CA ALA A 89 -38.87 8.98 39.10
C ALA A 89 -37.79 7.93 38.78
N LEU A 90 -37.84 7.35 37.59
CA LEU A 90 -36.87 6.35 37.11
C LEU A 90 -35.91 7.00 36.11
N GLY A 91 -34.64 7.08 36.47
CA GLY A 91 -33.59 7.66 35.67
C GLY A 91 -33.12 6.74 34.54
N ALA A 92 -32.66 7.35 33.46
CA ALA A 92 -31.98 6.71 32.35
C ALA A 92 -30.46 6.86 32.50
N ALA A 93 -29.70 6.04 31.77
CA ALA A 93 -28.24 6.11 31.70
C ALA A 93 -27.74 5.70 30.32
N SER A 94 -26.53 6.11 29.97
CA SER A 94 -25.89 5.82 28.68
C SER A 94 -24.87 4.70 28.80
N ILE A 95 -24.77 3.88 27.76
CA ILE A 95 -23.62 2.97 27.55
C ILE A 95 -22.75 3.61 26.46
N THR A 96 -21.53 4.01 26.82
CA THR A 96 -20.57 4.61 25.89
C THR A 96 -19.65 3.55 25.26
N PRO A 97 -19.16 3.76 24.04
CA PRO A 97 -18.28 2.79 23.38
C PRO A 97 -17.01 2.49 24.18
N ARG A 98 -16.60 1.23 24.18
CA ARG A 98 -15.29 0.83 24.69
C ARG A 98 -14.21 1.15 23.66
N THR A 99 -13.17 1.86 24.07
CA THR A 99 -12.02 2.08 23.19
C THR A 99 -11.20 0.80 23.05
N ILE A 100 -10.89 0.43 21.80
CA ILE A 100 -9.98 -0.65 21.43
C ILE A 100 -8.91 -0.15 20.48
N THR A 101 -7.81 -0.89 20.38
CA THR A 101 -6.70 -0.54 19.49
C THR A 101 -6.59 -1.51 18.33
N GLY A 102 -6.25 -0.98 17.16
CA GLY A 102 -5.85 -1.74 15.98
C GLY A 102 -4.39 -1.48 15.65
N ALA A 103 -3.59 -2.54 15.57
CA ALA A 103 -2.21 -2.48 15.09
C ALA A 103 -2.17 -2.88 13.62
N ILE A 104 -1.98 -1.91 12.73
CA ILE A 104 -1.96 -2.12 11.28
C ILE A 104 -0.53 -2.10 10.76
N THR A 105 -0.20 -3.12 9.97
CA THR A 105 1.07 -3.29 9.26
C THR A 105 0.87 -3.13 7.75
N ALA A 106 1.91 -2.71 7.04
CA ALA A 106 1.97 -2.69 5.58
C ALA A 106 3.04 -3.65 5.08
N ALA A 107 2.78 -4.33 3.97
CA ALA A 107 3.73 -5.20 3.32
C ALA A 107 4.48 -4.48 2.19
N GLY A 108 5.75 -4.81 2.02
CA GLY A 108 6.55 -4.32 0.88
C GLY A 108 6.04 -4.87 -0.45
N LYS A 109 6.38 -4.19 -1.55
CA LYS A 109 5.98 -4.60 -2.90
C LYS A 109 7.07 -4.37 -3.95
N VAL A 110 6.95 -5.07 -5.06
CA VAL A 110 7.67 -4.73 -6.29
C VAL A 110 6.98 -3.54 -6.94
N TYR A 111 7.77 -2.62 -7.50
CA TYR A 111 7.25 -1.47 -8.21
C TYR A 111 6.24 -1.86 -9.30
N ASP A 112 5.05 -1.25 -9.22
CA ASP A 112 3.89 -1.51 -10.09
C ASP A 112 3.25 -0.21 -10.61
N GLY A 113 3.86 0.95 -10.31
CA GLY A 113 3.36 2.27 -10.68
C GLY A 113 2.19 2.81 -9.85
N THR A 114 1.72 2.08 -8.83
CA THR A 114 0.56 2.47 -8.00
C THR A 114 0.96 2.86 -6.58
N LEU A 115 0.08 3.60 -5.89
CA LEU A 115 0.27 3.95 -4.47
C LEU A 115 -0.34 2.93 -3.50
N ALA A 116 -1.12 1.97 -3.99
CA ALA A 116 -1.82 1.01 -3.12
C ALA A 116 -0.81 0.15 -2.36
N ALA A 117 -1.05 -0.03 -1.05
CA ALA A 117 -0.30 -0.91 -0.18
C ALA A 117 -1.17 -2.11 0.24
N SER A 118 -0.55 -3.29 0.31
CA SER A 118 -1.16 -4.42 0.99
C SER A 118 -1.02 -4.22 2.50
N THR A 119 -2.10 -4.38 3.24
CA THR A 119 -2.15 -4.16 4.69
C THR A 119 -2.79 -5.34 5.39
N GLY A 120 -2.47 -5.47 6.67
CA GLY A 120 -3.12 -6.37 7.60
C GLY A 120 -3.03 -5.80 9.01
N GLY A 121 -3.74 -6.38 9.96
CA GLY A 121 -3.67 -5.92 11.33
C GLY A 121 -4.44 -6.78 12.31
N THR A 122 -4.29 -6.45 13.59
CA THR A 122 -4.94 -7.14 14.70
C THR A 122 -5.63 -6.16 15.63
N LEU A 123 -6.74 -6.58 16.23
CA LEU A 123 -7.43 -5.84 17.28
C LEU A 123 -6.96 -6.27 18.67
N SER A 124 -6.93 -5.33 19.61
CA SER A 124 -6.71 -5.59 21.03
C SER A 124 -7.77 -4.88 21.87
N GLY A 125 -8.28 -5.59 22.89
CA GLY A 125 -9.28 -5.07 23.83
C GLY A 125 -10.75 -5.42 23.50
N VAL A 126 -10.99 -6.23 22.46
CA VAL A 126 -12.30 -6.82 22.18
C VAL A 126 -12.66 -7.80 23.30
N LEU A 127 -13.88 -7.71 23.81
CA LEU A 127 -14.38 -8.60 24.85
C LEU A 127 -14.63 -10.01 24.32
N LEU A 128 -14.39 -11.01 25.17
CA LEU A 128 -14.62 -12.40 24.81
C LEU A 128 -16.09 -12.65 24.44
N GLY A 129 -16.31 -13.29 23.30
CA GLY A 129 -17.65 -13.59 22.78
C GLY A 129 -18.22 -12.52 21.84
N ASP A 130 -17.60 -11.34 21.75
CA ASP A 130 -18.02 -10.31 20.80
C ASP A 130 -17.51 -10.62 19.38
N VAL A 131 -18.36 -10.34 18.39
CA VAL A 131 -18.06 -10.52 16.97
C VAL A 131 -17.66 -9.16 16.39
N VAL A 132 -16.34 -8.92 16.36
CA VAL A 132 -15.73 -7.70 15.81
C VAL A 132 -14.55 -8.07 14.91
N SER A 133 -14.56 -7.53 13.70
CA SER A 133 -13.53 -7.71 12.68
C SER A 133 -12.92 -6.36 12.29
N LEU A 134 -11.65 -6.38 11.87
CA LEU A 134 -10.93 -5.21 11.37
C LEU A 134 -10.70 -5.36 9.86
N SER A 135 -11.13 -4.35 9.09
CA SER A 135 -10.63 -4.13 7.73
C SER A 135 -9.57 -3.04 7.74
N THR A 136 -8.59 -3.17 6.85
CA THR A 136 -7.45 -2.24 6.76
C THR A 136 -7.30 -1.67 5.36
N THR A 137 -6.83 -0.44 5.28
CA THR A 137 -6.44 0.23 4.03
C THR A 137 -5.04 0.81 4.18
N GLY A 138 -4.33 0.96 3.06
CA GLY A 138 -2.98 1.53 3.06
C GLY A 138 -2.61 2.19 1.74
N VAL A 139 -1.91 3.32 1.82
CA VAL A 139 -1.42 4.08 0.67
C VAL A 139 0.02 4.54 0.93
N PHE A 140 0.95 4.20 0.05
CA PHE A 140 2.32 4.72 0.07
C PHE A 140 2.32 6.23 -0.20
N ALA A 141 3.25 6.96 0.44
CA ALA A 141 3.40 8.41 0.21
C ALA A 141 3.74 8.77 -1.24
N ASP A 142 4.48 7.91 -1.94
CA ASP A 142 4.76 8.00 -3.36
C ASP A 142 5.04 6.60 -3.95
N LYS A 143 5.00 6.48 -5.28
CA LYS A 143 5.12 5.19 -5.98
C LYS A 143 6.57 4.70 -6.13
N ASN A 144 7.56 5.55 -5.87
CA ASN A 144 8.95 5.27 -6.27
C ASN A 144 9.63 4.28 -5.34
N VAL A 145 10.58 3.54 -5.90
CA VAL A 145 11.45 2.60 -5.18
C VAL A 145 12.11 3.28 -3.98
N GLY A 146 12.16 2.55 -2.87
CA GLY A 146 12.80 3.00 -1.64
C GLY A 146 12.54 2.05 -0.49
N SER A 147 13.39 2.10 0.53
CA SER A 147 13.22 1.34 1.77
C SER A 147 12.59 2.22 2.87
N GLY A 148 11.86 1.60 3.79
CA GLY A 148 11.24 2.25 4.95
C GLY A 148 10.23 3.33 4.57
N LYS A 149 9.58 3.20 3.40
CA LYS A 149 8.64 4.22 2.93
C LYS A 149 7.42 4.28 3.85
N THR A 150 6.97 5.49 4.13
CA THR A 150 5.74 5.71 4.90
C THR A 150 4.51 5.24 4.13
N VAL A 151 3.68 4.46 4.81
CA VAL A 151 2.35 4.06 4.35
C VAL A 151 1.33 4.67 5.31
N THR A 152 0.45 5.53 4.81
CA THR A 152 -0.71 6.01 5.56
C THR A 152 -1.71 4.87 5.64
N VAL A 153 -2.13 4.50 6.85
CA VAL A 153 -3.02 3.36 7.08
C VAL A 153 -4.31 3.78 7.76
N GLY A 154 -5.40 3.08 7.41
CA GLY A 154 -6.72 3.26 7.99
C GLY A 154 -7.32 1.93 8.42
N GLY A 155 -8.21 1.97 9.40
CA GLY A 155 -8.93 0.80 9.89
C GLY A 155 -10.41 1.08 10.09
N ALA A 156 -11.25 0.08 9.84
CA ALA A 156 -12.67 0.13 10.15
C ALA A 156 -13.13 -1.16 10.82
N LEU A 157 -14.05 -1.02 11.78
CA LEU A 157 -14.67 -2.15 12.45
C LEU A 157 -15.89 -2.64 11.66
N SER A 158 -16.11 -3.95 11.67
CA SER A 158 -17.33 -4.59 11.20
C SER A 158 -17.68 -5.78 12.09
N GLY A 159 -18.88 -6.34 11.93
CA GLY A 159 -19.41 -7.40 12.80
C GLY A 159 -20.59 -6.93 13.65
N LEU A 160 -21.27 -7.87 14.29
CA LEU A 160 -22.52 -7.61 15.02
C LEU A 160 -22.32 -6.67 16.22
N ASP A 161 -21.15 -6.76 16.87
CA ASP A 161 -20.87 -5.98 18.08
C ASP A 161 -20.00 -4.74 17.80
N ALA A 162 -19.66 -4.45 16.54
CA ALA A 162 -18.74 -3.37 16.18
C ALA A 162 -19.19 -1.99 16.67
N GLY A 163 -20.50 -1.73 16.71
CA GLY A 163 -21.07 -0.47 17.21
C GLY A 163 -20.83 -0.22 18.71
N ASN A 164 -20.40 -1.24 19.45
CA ASN A 164 -20.09 -1.13 20.88
C ASN A 164 -18.67 -0.64 21.16
N TYR A 165 -17.88 -0.40 20.11
CA TYR A 165 -16.46 -0.09 20.22
C TYR A 165 -16.08 1.19 19.47
N ALA A 166 -15.11 1.90 20.02
CA ALA A 166 -14.41 2.99 19.34
C ALA A 166 -12.98 2.52 18.98
N LEU A 167 -12.62 2.59 17.70
CA LEU A 167 -11.32 2.13 17.21
C LEU A 167 -10.28 3.26 17.22
N SER A 168 -9.11 2.97 17.77
CA SER A 168 -7.88 3.78 17.63
C SER A 168 -6.81 2.98 16.87
N VAL A 169 -6.14 3.58 15.88
CA VAL A 169 -5.11 2.93 15.06
C VAL A 169 -3.82 3.76 15.01
N ASN A 170 -2.71 3.14 14.59
CA ASN A 170 -1.38 3.76 14.50
C ASN A 170 -1.23 4.84 13.41
N GLY A 171 -2.18 4.99 12.49
CA GLY A 171 -2.21 6.04 11.45
C GLY A 171 -1.16 5.90 10.34
N THR A 172 0.04 5.41 10.64
CA THR A 172 1.09 5.12 9.67
C THR A 172 1.81 3.80 9.97
N ALA A 173 2.32 3.17 8.91
CA ALA A 173 3.24 2.04 8.94
C ALA A 173 4.41 2.31 7.98
N THR A 174 5.38 1.38 7.91
CA THR A 174 6.48 1.45 6.94
C THR A 174 6.54 0.18 6.11
N ALA A 175 6.94 0.31 4.84
CA ALA A 175 7.15 -0.79 3.92
C ALA A 175 8.12 -0.41 2.79
N ASP A 176 8.76 -1.40 2.17
CA ASP A 176 9.69 -1.18 1.07
C ASP A 176 8.98 -1.26 -0.29
N ILE A 177 9.45 -0.47 -1.26
CA ILE A 177 9.16 -0.68 -2.69
C ILE A 177 10.47 -1.07 -3.37
N THR A 178 10.53 -2.29 -3.92
CA THR A 178 11.71 -2.79 -4.64
C THR A 178 11.60 -2.55 -6.14
N PRO A 179 12.71 -2.38 -6.88
CA PRO A 179 12.68 -2.17 -8.32
C PRO A 179 11.95 -3.29 -9.07
N LYS A 180 11.25 -2.91 -10.14
CA LYS A 180 10.72 -3.87 -11.10
C LYS A 180 11.84 -4.27 -12.07
N THR A 181 12.08 -5.57 -12.22
CA THR A 181 13.00 -6.05 -13.26
C THR A 181 12.34 -5.94 -14.64
N ILE A 182 13.04 -5.32 -15.59
CA ILE A 182 12.64 -5.20 -16.99
C ILE A 182 13.77 -5.68 -17.91
N THR A 183 13.42 -6.01 -19.14
CA THR A 183 14.39 -6.48 -20.12
C THR A 183 14.65 -5.44 -21.20
N GLY A 184 15.90 -5.30 -21.61
CA GLY A 184 16.32 -4.51 -22.77
C GLY A 184 16.92 -5.36 -23.87
N ALA A 185 16.67 -5.00 -25.12
CA ALA A 185 17.30 -5.62 -26.28
C ALA A 185 17.98 -4.54 -27.12
N LEU A 186 19.30 -4.61 -27.23
CA LEU A 186 20.14 -3.70 -28.01
C LEU A 186 20.59 -4.34 -29.31
N THR A 187 20.54 -3.54 -30.37
CA THR A 187 21.11 -3.85 -31.68
C THR A 187 22.17 -2.84 -32.05
N ALA A 188 23.16 -3.26 -32.83
CA ALA A 188 24.18 -2.39 -33.39
C ALA A 188 23.95 -2.23 -34.90
N ALA A 189 24.16 -1.03 -35.42
CA ALA A 189 24.06 -0.77 -36.85
C ALA A 189 25.39 -1.07 -37.55
N SER A 190 25.30 -1.70 -38.73
CA SER A 190 26.44 -1.84 -39.63
C SER A 190 26.94 -0.47 -40.08
N LYS A 191 28.24 -0.34 -40.32
CA LYS A 191 28.88 0.92 -40.73
C LYS A 191 29.83 0.73 -41.90
N VAL A 192 30.06 1.80 -42.66
CA VAL A 192 31.19 1.87 -43.59
C VAL A 192 32.46 2.14 -42.78
N TYR A 193 33.56 1.55 -43.20
CA TYR A 193 34.87 1.76 -42.60
C TYR A 193 35.21 3.26 -42.50
N ASP A 194 35.45 3.71 -41.27
CA ASP A 194 35.78 5.10 -40.94
C ASP A 194 37.00 5.20 -39.99
N GLY A 195 37.67 4.08 -39.74
CA GLY A 195 38.81 3.98 -38.83
C GLY A 195 38.47 3.96 -37.33
N THR A 196 37.20 4.09 -36.94
CA THR A 196 36.76 4.14 -35.54
C THR A 196 36.04 2.86 -35.10
N LEU A 197 36.11 2.56 -33.80
CA LEU A 197 35.46 1.39 -33.20
C LEU A 197 34.01 1.64 -32.78
N THR A 198 33.56 2.89 -32.71
CA THR A 198 32.23 3.22 -32.21
C THR A 198 31.15 2.67 -33.14
N ALA A 199 30.17 1.98 -32.54
CA ALA A 199 28.96 1.53 -33.21
C ALA A 199 27.77 2.39 -32.78
N ILE A 200 26.89 2.68 -33.74
CA ILE A 200 25.57 3.25 -33.41
C ILE A 200 24.71 2.11 -32.90
N THR A 201 24.02 2.33 -31.78
CA THR A 201 23.13 1.33 -31.20
C THR A 201 21.71 1.87 -31.10
N THR A 202 20.76 0.95 -31.13
CA THR A 202 19.35 1.20 -30.82
C THR A 202 18.90 0.16 -29.82
N GLY A 203 17.88 0.47 -29.03
CA GLY A 203 17.39 -0.40 -27.98
C GLY A 203 15.88 -0.36 -27.84
N THR A 204 15.32 -1.46 -27.35
CA THR A 204 13.91 -1.56 -26.94
C THR A 204 13.81 -2.05 -25.50
N LEU A 205 12.73 -1.68 -24.82
CA LEU A 205 12.42 -2.11 -23.45
C LEU A 205 11.14 -2.94 -23.44
N SER A 206 11.08 -3.94 -22.57
CA SER A 206 9.88 -4.72 -22.30
C SER A 206 9.65 -4.85 -20.80
N GLY A 207 8.38 -4.75 -20.38
CA GLY A 207 7.95 -4.82 -18.98
C GLY A 207 7.83 -3.47 -18.26
N VAL A 208 8.03 -2.35 -18.95
CA VAL A 208 7.80 -1.00 -18.41
C VAL A 208 6.31 -0.84 -18.09
N VAL A 209 6.00 -0.30 -16.91
CA VAL A 209 4.62 0.01 -16.49
C VAL A 209 4.04 1.09 -17.40
N LEU A 210 2.80 0.90 -17.83
CA LEU A 210 2.14 1.84 -18.73
C LEU A 210 2.06 3.25 -18.13
N GLY A 211 2.51 4.24 -18.88
CA GLY A 211 2.53 5.65 -18.48
C GLY A 211 3.84 6.12 -17.84
N ASP A 212 4.76 5.22 -17.50
CA ASP A 212 6.07 5.61 -16.99
C ASP A 212 6.99 6.14 -18.11
N ALA A 213 7.74 7.20 -17.78
CA ALA A 213 8.74 7.80 -18.66
C ALA A 213 10.10 7.10 -18.46
N VAL A 214 10.31 6.01 -19.21
CA VAL A 214 11.56 5.24 -19.22
C VAL A 214 12.05 5.04 -20.64
N ALA A 215 13.29 5.39 -20.89
CA ALA A 215 13.99 5.13 -22.15
C ALA A 215 15.28 4.35 -21.88
N ILE A 216 15.80 3.72 -22.93
CA ILE A 216 17.09 3.01 -22.91
C ILE A 216 18.09 3.78 -23.77
N ASN A 217 19.28 4.00 -23.23
CA ASN A 217 20.42 4.52 -23.97
C ASN A 217 21.45 3.40 -24.13
N GLY A 218 21.86 3.15 -25.37
CA GLY A 218 22.83 2.13 -25.71
C GLY A 218 24.19 2.73 -26.06
N THR A 219 25.24 2.00 -25.71
CA THR A 219 26.59 2.23 -26.23
C THR A 219 27.06 0.98 -26.98
N GLY A 220 27.94 1.16 -27.97
CA GLY A 220 28.43 0.06 -28.79
C GLY A 220 29.87 0.25 -29.25
N LEU A 221 30.66 -0.82 -29.19
CA LEU A 221 32.05 -0.85 -29.62
C LEU A 221 32.34 -2.13 -30.41
N PHE A 222 32.82 -1.98 -31.64
CA PHE A 222 33.42 -3.09 -32.39
C PHE A 222 34.75 -3.49 -31.75
N ALA A 223 35.06 -4.79 -31.76
CA ALA A 223 36.34 -5.29 -31.23
C ALA A 223 37.57 -4.75 -31.98
N ASP A 224 37.43 -4.46 -33.27
CA ASP A 224 38.45 -3.89 -34.12
C ASP A 224 37.83 -3.12 -35.30
N LYS A 225 38.61 -2.26 -35.95
CA LYS A 225 38.15 -1.37 -37.04
C LYS A 225 38.04 -2.08 -38.39
N ASN A 226 38.50 -3.32 -38.53
CA ASN A 226 38.67 -3.95 -39.83
C ASN A 226 37.32 -4.38 -40.42
N VAL A 227 37.22 -4.28 -41.74
CA VAL A 227 36.08 -4.77 -42.53
C VAL A 227 35.79 -6.24 -42.20
N GLY A 228 34.50 -6.56 -42.07
CA GLY A 228 34.04 -7.92 -41.83
C GLY A 228 32.53 -7.96 -41.62
N ALA A 229 31.93 -9.11 -41.91
CA ALA A 229 30.50 -9.36 -41.67
C ALA A 229 30.29 -10.04 -40.31
N GLY A 230 29.12 -9.80 -39.69
CA GLY A 230 28.72 -10.41 -38.42
C GLY A 230 29.69 -10.13 -37.27
N LYS A 231 30.39 -8.99 -37.29
CA LYS A 231 31.37 -8.67 -36.26
C LYS A 231 30.66 -8.49 -34.93
N ALA A 232 31.27 -9.05 -33.87
CA ALA A 232 30.80 -8.84 -32.51
C ALA A 232 30.93 -7.36 -32.11
N VAL A 233 29.86 -6.83 -31.55
CA VAL A 233 29.80 -5.49 -30.96
C VAL A 233 29.52 -5.67 -29.48
N ALA A 234 30.44 -5.22 -28.62
CA ALA A 234 30.16 -5.10 -27.19
C ALA A 234 29.16 -3.96 -26.99
N VAL A 235 28.05 -4.24 -26.33
CA VAL A 235 27.01 -3.24 -26.06
C VAL A 235 26.78 -3.06 -24.58
N GLY A 236 26.53 -1.83 -24.17
CA GLY A 236 26.14 -1.46 -22.81
C GLY A 236 24.82 -0.69 -22.84
N ALA A 237 24.09 -0.72 -21.73
CA ALA A 237 22.81 -0.05 -21.65
C ALA A 237 22.60 0.62 -20.29
N THR A 238 21.99 1.80 -20.32
CA THR A 238 21.49 2.50 -19.14
C THR A 238 20.05 2.94 -19.35
N LEU A 239 19.28 2.99 -18.26
CA LEU A 239 17.94 3.57 -18.29
C LEU A 239 18.03 5.08 -18.07
N THR A 240 17.16 5.82 -18.74
CA THR A 240 16.98 7.27 -18.60
C THR A 240 15.50 7.61 -18.50
N GLY A 241 15.21 8.84 -18.07
CA GLY A 241 13.83 9.30 -17.82
C GLY A 241 13.51 9.41 -16.33
N LEU A 242 12.37 10.03 -16.02
CA LEU A 242 11.99 10.37 -14.65
C LEU A 242 11.70 9.14 -13.79
N ASP A 243 11.22 8.06 -14.40
CA ASP A 243 10.85 6.83 -13.69
C ASP A 243 11.95 5.77 -13.72
N ALA A 244 13.11 6.02 -14.35
CA ALA A 244 14.17 5.03 -14.56
C ALA A 244 14.68 4.40 -13.26
N GLY A 245 14.73 5.16 -12.16
CA GLY A 245 15.16 4.69 -10.84
C GLY A 245 14.25 3.61 -10.23
N ASN A 246 13.06 3.40 -10.80
CA ASN A 246 12.10 2.40 -10.33
C ASN A 246 12.34 1.00 -10.91
N TYR A 247 13.36 0.84 -11.75
CA TYR A 247 13.58 -0.35 -12.56
C TYR A 247 15.00 -0.90 -12.41
N LEU A 248 15.09 -2.23 -12.51
CA LEU A 248 16.34 -2.95 -12.70
C LEU A 248 16.39 -3.45 -14.15
N LEU A 249 17.39 -3.03 -14.91
CA LEU A 249 17.55 -3.43 -16.31
C LEU A 249 18.37 -4.72 -16.43
N VAL A 250 17.83 -5.69 -17.16
CA VAL A 250 18.56 -6.86 -17.67
C VAL A 250 18.61 -6.76 -19.19
N ALA A 251 19.80 -6.60 -19.78
CA ALA A 251 19.96 -6.46 -21.22
C ALA A 251 21.08 -7.36 -21.76
N ASN A 252 21.08 -7.59 -23.07
CA ASN A 252 22.19 -8.25 -23.74
C ASN A 252 23.46 -7.38 -23.67
N SER A 253 24.62 -8.03 -23.53
CA SER A 253 25.95 -7.37 -23.51
C SER A 253 26.68 -7.41 -24.85
N THR A 254 26.11 -8.12 -25.84
CA THR A 254 26.68 -8.26 -27.18
C THR A 254 25.60 -8.14 -28.26
N ALA A 255 25.98 -7.55 -29.39
CA ALA A 255 25.21 -7.53 -30.64
C ALA A 255 26.14 -7.91 -31.81
N GLN A 256 25.60 -7.94 -33.03
CA GLN A 256 26.38 -8.14 -34.26
C GLN A 256 26.07 -7.04 -35.27
N ALA A 257 27.09 -6.63 -36.01
CA ALA A 257 26.98 -5.68 -37.11
C ALA A 257 28.14 -5.85 -38.09
N ASP A 258 27.99 -5.34 -39.31
CA ASP A 258 29.04 -5.39 -40.32
C ASP A 258 29.87 -4.09 -40.34
N ILE A 259 31.15 -4.22 -40.68
CA ILE A 259 31.96 -3.09 -41.17
C ILE A 259 32.20 -3.34 -42.67
N THR A 260 31.66 -2.48 -43.53
CA THR A 260 31.82 -2.59 -44.99
C THR A 260 32.99 -1.73 -45.49
N PRO A 261 33.64 -2.10 -46.61
CA PRO A 261 34.73 -1.30 -47.16
C PRO A 261 34.31 0.13 -47.48
N LYS A 262 35.21 1.09 -47.22
CA LYS A 262 35.06 2.45 -47.75
C LYS A 262 35.53 2.47 -49.20
N ALA A 263 34.67 2.88 -50.11
CA ALA A 263 35.05 3.10 -51.50
C ALA A 263 36.08 4.25 -51.58
N LEU A 264 37.18 4.00 -52.28
CA LEU A 264 38.17 5.01 -52.64
C LEU A 264 38.02 5.35 -54.12
N THR A 265 38.25 6.61 -54.49
CA THR A 265 38.35 7.02 -55.89
C THR A 265 39.78 7.42 -56.19
N GLY A 266 40.24 7.12 -57.41
CA GLY A 266 41.59 7.45 -57.85
C GLY A 266 41.56 8.16 -59.20
N ALA A 267 42.49 9.10 -59.39
CA ALA A 267 42.78 9.69 -60.69
C ALA A 267 44.26 9.41 -61.02
N ILE A 268 44.50 8.85 -62.21
CA ILE A 268 45.83 8.58 -62.74
C ILE A 268 46.04 9.47 -63.96
N THR A 269 47.20 10.13 -64.01
CA THR A 269 47.65 10.91 -65.15
C THR A 269 48.94 10.31 -65.68
N ALA A 270 49.15 10.39 -67.00
CA ALA A 270 50.41 10.04 -67.66
C ALA A 270 51.06 11.31 -68.18
N ALA A 271 52.33 11.51 -67.86
CA ALA A 271 53.11 12.60 -68.43
C ALA A 271 53.43 12.28 -69.90
N GLY A 272 53.35 13.27 -70.79
CA GLY A 272 53.83 13.12 -72.17
C GLY A 272 55.33 12.83 -72.21
N LYS A 273 55.79 12.12 -73.25
CA LYS A 273 57.21 11.81 -73.45
C LYS A 273 57.70 12.11 -74.86
N THR A 274 59.00 12.34 -74.99
CA THR A 274 59.70 12.35 -76.28
C THR A 274 59.99 10.90 -76.71
N TYR A 275 59.93 10.61 -78.02
CA TYR A 275 60.20 9.28 -78.55
C TYR A 275 61.62 8.79 -78.21
N ASP A 276 61.70 7.64 -77.53
CA ASP A 276 62.93 7.04 -77.01
C ASP A 276 63.06 5.54 -77.38
N GLY A 277 62.15 5.04 -78.24
CA GLY A 277 62.09 3.62 -78.62
C GLY A 277 61.51 2.68 -77.55
N THR A 278 61.02 3.19 -76.41
CA THR A 278 60.35 2.39 -75.37
C THR A 278 58.83 2.69 -75.35
N THR A 279 58.02 1.92 -74.63
CA THR A 279 56.58 2.18 -74.48
C THR A 279 56.16 2.62 -73.09
N ALA A 280 57.04 2.50 -72.07
CA ALA A 280 56.70 2.85 -70.70
C ALA A 280 56.31 4.34 -70.55
N ALA A 281 55.25 4.59 -69.77
CA ALA A 281 54.80 5.94 -69.43
C ALA A 281 55.10 6.25 -67.96
N THR A 282 55.53 7.48 -67.69
CA THR A 282 55.62 8.01 -66.32
C THR A 282 54.23 8.41 -65.86
N THR A 283 53.66 7.63 -64.95
CA THR A 283 52.34 7.88 -64.39
C THR A 283 52.43 8.46 -62.99
N SER A 284 51.46 9.30 -62.64
CA SER A 284 51.23 9.78 -61.28
C SER A 284 49.76 9.69 -60.95
N GLY A 285 49.40 9.65 -59.68
CA GLY A 285 48.00 9.61 -59.30
C GLY A 285 47.78 9.96 -57.85
N GLN A 286 46.52 10.21 -57.50
CA GLN A 286 46.09 10.49 -56.14
C GLN A 286 44.84 9.68 -55.81
N LEU A 287 44.76 9.22 -54.57
CA LEU A 287 43.55 8.62 -54.01
C LEU A 287 42.77 9.67 -53.21
N SER A 288 41.46 9.64 -53.36
CA SER A 288 40.52 10.41 -52.54
C SER A 288 39.67 9.46 -51.69
N GLY A 289 39.33 9.93 -50.49
CA GLY A 289 38.52 9.17 -49.53
C GLY A 289 39.31 8.27 -48.57
N VAL A 290 40.64 8.28 -48.61
CA VAL A 290 41.49 7.57 -47.63
C VAL A 290 41.22 8.15 -46.24
N VAL A 291 40.95 7.28 -45.26
CA VAL A 291 40.72 7.69 -43.87
C VAL A 291 42.03 8.23 -43.30
N ALA A 292 41.98 9.35 -42.60
CA ALA A 292 43.16 10.00 -42.05
C ALA A 292 43.93 9.05 -41.11
N GLY A 293 45.25 8.98 -41.29
CA GLY A 293 46.15 8.11 -40.53
C GLY A 293 46.33 6.70 -41.11
N ASP A 294 45.49 6.27 -42.06
CA ASP A 294 45.71 5.01 -42.75
C ASP A 294 46.80 5.15 -43.83
N LEU A 295 47.69 4.17 -43.89
CA LEU A 295 48.72 4.07 -44.92
C LEU A 295 48.18 3.30 -46.13
N VAL A 296 47.84 4.02 -47.20
CA VAL A 296 47.36 3.44 -48.46
C VAL A 296 48.25 3.91 -49.60
N ALA A 297 48.80 2.96 -50.36
CA ALA A 297 49.65 3.23 -51.52
C ALA A 297 48.86 3.04 -52.82
N LEU A 298 49.04 3.97 -53.76
CA LEU A 298 48.57 3.83 -55.15
C LEU A 298 49.78 3.50 -56.03
N SER A 299 49.77 2.33 -56.66
CA SER A 299 50.70 2.01 -57.75
C SER A 299 50.05 2.36 -59.08
N THR A 300 50.81 2.99 -59.97
CA THR A 300 50.35 3.37 -61.30
C THR A 300 51.33 2.82 -62.34
N ALA A 301 50.81 2.34 -63.45
CA ALA A 301 51.58 1.90 -64.61
C ALA A 301 50.83 2.29 -65.88
N GLY A 302 51.56 2.67 -66.92
CA GLY A 302 50.98 3.02 -68.21
C GLY A 302 51.96 2.75 -69.34
N VAL A 303 51.43 2.57 -70.55
CA VAL A 303 52.20 2.46 -71.78
C VAL A 303 51.59 3.35 -72.86
N PHE A 304 52.44 3.91 -73.72
CA PHE A 304 51.99 4.57 -74.96
C PHE A 304 51.68 3.51 -76.03
N ALA A 305 50.63 3.77 -76.82
CA ALA A 305 50.18 2.91 -77.92
C ALA A 305 51.01 3.10 -79.20
#